data_AF-A0A7V2JJR8-F1
#
_entry.id   AF-A0A7V2JJR8-F1
#
_cell.length_a   1.000
_cell.length_b   1.000
_cell.length_c   1.000
_cell.angle_alpha   90.00
_cell.angle_beta   90.00
_cell.angle_gamma   90.00
#
_symmetry.space_group_name_H-M   'P 1'
#
loop_
_entity.id
_entity.type
_entity.pdbx_description
1 polymer ?
#
loop_
_entity_poly.entity_id
_entity_poly.type
_entity_poly.pdbx_seq_one_letter_code
_entity_poly.pdbx_strand_id
1 'polypeptide(L)'
;MKIVARTGVPELAMVYIAEDEQGRRLEFAESVEPPYPRDEKWVNIISTLWGCPIQCRFCDAGLQYKGKVSADTMLAQLDALVDVRYPDKRIPCVKWKIQFARMGEPAFNRDVVTVLRQLPERYSAPGLLPSVSTVGPKGCKKFFNELLLVKREL
;
A
#
# COMPACT_ATOMS: atom_id res chain seq x y z
N MET A 1 1.23 14.71 -0.57
CA MET A 1 0.09 14.40 0.33
C MET A 1 0.42 14.85 1.74
N LYS A 2 -0.59 15.19 2.56
CA LYS A 2 -0.44 15.59 3.96
C LYS A 2 -1.24 14.64 4.86
N ILE A 3 -0.64 14.14 5.94
CA ILE A 3 -1.39 13.39 6.96
C ILE A 3 -2.28 14.36 7.72
N VAL A 4 -3.59 14.12 7.70
CA VAL A 4 -4.61 14.98 8.35
C VAL A 4 -5.18 14.34 9.62
N ALA A 5 -5.10 13.02 9.74
CA ALA A 5 -5.48 12.31 10.96
C ALA A 5 -4.68 11.00 11.10
N ARG A 6 -4.55 10.54 12.34
CA ARG A 6 -4.03 9.21 12.68
C ARG A 6 -4.65 8.73 13.98
N THR A 7 -4.86 7.42 14.11
CA THR A 7 -5.40 6.80 15.32
C THR A 7 -4.92 5.36 15.44
N GLY A 8 -4.89 4.81 16.65
CA GLY A 8 -4.52 3.42 16.91
C GLY A 8 -3.67 3.24 18.16
N VAL A 9 -3.07 2.06 18.25
CA VAL A 9 -2.14 1.67 19.32
C VAL A 9 -0.76 1.49 18.67
N PRO A 10 0.24 2.35 18.95
CA PRO A 10 1.52 2.35 18.23
C PRO A 10 2.25 1.00 18.21
N GLU A 11 2.09 0.18 19.25
CA GLU A 11 2.72 -1.14 19.33
C GLU A 11 1.93 -2.28 18.67
N LEU A 12 0.70 -2.01 18.22
CA LEU A 12 -0.15 -3.01 17.57
C LEU A 12 -0.52 -2.62 16.13
N ALA A 13 -1.21 -1.49 15.97
CA ALA A 13 -1.70 -1.02 14.68
C ALA A 13 -2.00 0.47 14.71
N MET A 14 -1.67 1.15 13.61
CA MET A 14 -1.96 2.56 13.39
C MET A 14 -2.63 2.75 12.02
N VAL A 15 -3.67 3.57 11.99
CA VAL A 15 -4.38 3.99 10.77
C VAL A 15 -4.11 5.46 10.54
N TYR A 16 -3.91 5.82 9.27
CA TYR A 16 -3.57 7.17 8.83
C TYR A 16 -4.53 7.61 7.72
N ILE A 17 -4.96 8.87 7.77
CA ILE A 17 -5.70 9.52 6.70
C ILE A 17 -4.80 10.59 6.12
N ALA A 18 -4.58 10.52 4.80
CA ALA A 18 -3.89 11.56 4.05
C ALA A 18 -4.82 12.27 3.08
N GLU A 19 -4.53 13.55 2.87
CA GLU A 19 -5.22 14.43 1.93
C GLU A 19 -4.22 14.96 0.88
N ASP A 20 -4.68 15.11 -0.36
CA ASP A 20 -3.92 15.78 -1.42
C ASP A 20 -4.34 17.24 -1.59
N GLU A 21 -3.68 17.96 -2.51
CA GLU A 21 -3.96 19.38 -2.78
C GLU A 21 -5.37 19.65 -3.32
N GLN A 22 -6.06 18.61 -3.82
CA GLN A 22 -7.43 18.67 -4.32
C GLN A 22 -8.46 18.30 -3.25
N GLY A 23 -8.04 18.08 -1.99
CA GLY A 23 -8.91 17.67 -0.90
C GLY A 23 -9.39 16.22 -0.99
N ARG A 24 -8.77 15.39 -1.85
CA ARG A 24 -9.07 13.95 -1.93
C ARG A 24 -8.40 13.25 -0.77
N ARG A 25 -9.11 12.32 -0.13
CA ARG A 25 -8.64 11.59 1.04
C ARG A 25 -8.50 10.10 0.75
N LEU A 26 -7.44 9.52 1.31
CA LEU A 26 -7.23 8.08 1.33
C LEU A 26 -6.75 7.64 2.70
N GLU A 27 -6.96 6.35 2.99
CA GLU A 27 -6.51 5.69 4.20
C GLU A 27 -5.35 4.74 3.90
N PHE A 28 -4.46 4.56 4.85
CA PHE A 28 -3.42 3.53 4.84
C PHE A 28 -3.06 3.18 6.29
N ALA A 29 -2.49 2.01 6.51
CA ALA A 29 -2.28 1.50 7.86
C ALA A 29 -0.97 0.71 7.98
N GLU A 30 -0.46 0.64 9.21
CA GLU A 30 0.56 -0.33 9.63
C GLU A 30 0.03 -1.21 10.76
N SER A 31 0.51 -2.45 10.85
CA SER A 31 0.25 -3.34 11.97
C SER A 31 1.35 -4.38 12.17
N VAL A 32 1.34 -4.99 13.35
CA VAL A 32 2.04 -6.24 13.67
C VAL A 32 1.02 -7.37 13.84
N GLU A 33 1.46 -8.61 13.73
CA GLU A 33 0.62 -9.80 13.93
C GLU A 33 1.08 -10.53 15.19
N PRO A 34 0.45 -10.32 16.36
CA PRO A 34 0.79 -11.07 17.56
C PRO A 34 0.74 -12.59 17.32
N PRO A 35 1.69 -13.36 17.86
CA PRO A 35 2.73 -12.96 18.80
C PRO A 35 4.01 -12.40 18.15
N TYR A 36 4.05 -12.21 16.83
CA TYR A 36 5.24 -11.74 16.12
C TYR A 36 5.48 -10.24 16.36
N PRO A 37 6.65 -9.85 16.90
CA PRO A 37 7.04 -8.45 16.99
C PRO A 37 7.34 -7.85 15.61
N ARG A 38 7.51 -6.52 15.57
CA ARG A 38 7.66 -5.76 14.30
C ARG A 38 8.89 -6.15 13.49
N ASP A 39 9.97 -6.53 14.15
CA ASP A 39 11.21 -7.03 13.54
C ASP A 39 11.06 -8.45 12.95
N GLU A 40 10.08 -9.24 13.40
CA GLU A 40 9.73 -10.52 12.77
C GLU A 40 8.73 -10.32 11.62
N LYS A 41 7.69 -9.50 11.83
CA LYS A 41 6.63 -9.26 10.84
C LYS A 41 6.01 -7.88 10.99
N TRP A 42 6.08 -7.10 9.91
CA TRP A 42 5.46 -5.79 9.81
C TRP A 42 4.60 -5.71 8.56
N VAL A 43 3.34 -5.33 8.71
CA VAL A 43 2.37 -5.27 7.61
C VAL A 43 2.00 -3.82 7.34
N ASN A 44 2.20 -3.36 6.11
CA ASN A 44 1.79 -2.04 5.65
C ASN A 44 0.76 -2.18 4.55
N ILE A 45 -0.43 -1.62 4.75
CA ILE A 45 -1.54 -1.70 3.80
C ILE A 45 -1.77 -0.31 3.21
N ILE A 46 -1.64 -0.18 1.89
CA ILE A 46 -1.74 1.10 1.17
C ILE A 46 -2.89 1.10 0.17
N SER A 47 -3.31 2.31 -0.19
CA SER A 47 -4.38 2.60 -1.15
C SER A 47 -3.84 2.83 -2.55
N THR A 48 -4.54 2.27 -3.54
CA THR A 48 -4.18 2.31 -4.97
C THR A 48 -5.08 3.22 -5.79
N LEU A 49 -6.27 3.54 -5.30
CA LEU A 49 -7.23 4.45 -5.93
C LEU A 49 -7.84 5.40 -4.88
N TRP A 50 -8.32 6.55 -5.34
CA TRP A 50 -9.11 7.46 -4.52
C TRP A 50 -10.56 6.96 -4.46
N GLY A 51 -10.82 6.01 -3.55
CA GLY A 51 -12.07 5.23 -3.52
C GLY A 51 -12.01 4.02 -4.45
N CYS A 52 -13.13 3.42 -4.85
CA CYS A 52 -13.12 2.21 -5.69
C CYS A 52 -14.38 2.08 -6.55
N PRO A 53 -14.26 1.89 -7.89
CA PRO A 53 -15.41 1.76 -8.77
C PRO A 53 -16.04 0.35 -8.78
N ILE A 54 -15.47 -0.64 -8.07
CA ILE A 54 -16.01 -2.01 -8.02
C ILE A 54 -17.31 -2.11 -7.21
N GLN A 55 -17.45 -1.27 -6.17
CA GLN A 55 -18.64 -1.24 -5.30
C GLN A 55 -18.99 -2.61 -4.66
N CYS A 56 -17.98 -3.35 -4.17
CA CYS A 56 -18.22 -4.54 -3.36
C CYS A 56 -19.12 -4.18 -2.16
N ARG A 57 -20.23 -4.90 -1.97
CA ARG A 57 -21.26 -4.57 -0.96
C ARG A 57 -20.75 -4.53 0.49
N PHE A 58 -19.65 -5.22 0.78
CA PHE A 58 -19.01 -5.29 2.09
C PHE A 58 -17.86 -4.28 2.26
N CYS A 59 -17.59 -3.44 1.24
CA CYS A 59 -16.43 -2.54 1.20
C CYS A 59 -16.86 -1.08 1.26
N ASP A 60 -16.28 -0.34 2.20
CA ASP A 60 -16.46 1.10 2.41
C ASP A 60 -15.81 1.97 1.33
N ALA A 61 -14.74 1.49 0.68
CA ALA A 61 -14.09 2.19 -0.42
C ALA A 61 -15.00 2.37 -1.67
N GLY A 62 -16.09 1.60 -1.76
CA GLY A 62 -17.02 1.60 -2.90
C GLY A 62 -17.97 2.81 -3.00
N LEU A 63 -17.98 3.70 -2.00
CA LEU A 63 -18.93 4.83 -1.94
C LEU A 63 -18.70 5.90 -3.03
N GLN A 64 -17.44 6.08 -3.45
CA GLN A 64 -17.07 7.07 -4.46
C GLN A 64 -15.80 6.61 -5.19
N TYR A 65 -15.55 7.18 -6.37
CA TYR A 65 -14.28 7.00 -7.11
C TYR A 65 -13.83 8.33 -7.70
N LYS A 66 -12.60 8.74 -7.36
CA LYS A 66 -11.99 10.04 -7.71
C LYS A 66 -10.67 9.88 -8.48
N GLY A 67 -10.48 8.73 -9.12
CA GLY A 67 -9.32 8.45 -9.96
C GLY A 67 -8.24 7.61 -9.30
N LYS A 68 -7.11 7.50 -10.00
CA LYS A 68 -5.96 6.70 -9.60
C LYS A 68 -5.07 7.46 -8.62
N VAL A 69 -4.46 6.72 -7.69
CA VAL A 69 -3.36 7.23 -6.86
C VAL A 69 -2.08 7.10 -7.66
N SER A 70 -1.24 8.14 -7.74
CA SER A 70 0.03 8.05 -8.49
C SER A 70 1.03 7.12 -7.80
N ALA A 71 2.02 6.63 -8.55
CA ALA A 71 3.15 5.90 -7.98
C ALA A 71 3.81 6.67 -6.81
N ASP A 72 4.09 7.96 -6.99
CA ASP A 72 4.69 8.81 -5.96
C ASP A 72 3.82 8.90 -4.71
N THR A 73 2.50 8.97 -4.86
CA THR A 73 1.58 9.04 -3.71
C THR A 73 1.46 7.67 -3.01
N MET A 74 1.55 6.56 -3.73
CA MET A 74 1.64 5.23 -3.14
C MET A 74 2.95 5.05 -2.35
N LEU A 75 4.07 5.53 -2.88
CA LEU A 75 5.35 5.52 -2.18
C LEU A 75 5.34 6.45 -0.97
N ALA A 76 4.73 7.64 -1.08
CA ALA A 76 4.60 8.57 0.04
C ALA A 76 3.78 7.97 1.21
N GLN A 77 2.80 7.10 0.94
CA GLN A 77 2.10 6.34 1.99
C GLN A 77 3.07 5.40 2.72
N LEU A 78 3.93 4.70 2.00
CA LEU A 78 4.94 3.83 2.61
C LEU A 78 6.01 4.63 3.35
N ASP A 79 6.51 5.72 2.76
CA ASP A 79 7.49 6.60 3.39
C ASP A 79 6.96 7.13 4.72
N ALA A 80 5.71 7.59 4.76
CA ALA A 80 5.09 8.07 5.99
C ALA A 80 5.10 7.03 7.13
N LEU A 81 5.01 5.74 6.82
CA LEU A 81 5.08 4.67 7.81
C LEU A 81 6.54 4.31 8.15
N VAL A 82 7.39 4.22 7.13
CA VAL A 82 8.82 3.89 7.25
C VAL A 82 9.55 4.99 8.02
N ASP A 83 9.31 6.27 7.77
CA ASP A 83 10.00 7.38 8.43
C ASP A 83 9.75 7.43 9.94
N VAL A 84 8.61 6.90 10.39
CA VAL A 84 8.28 6.82 11.82
C VAL A 84 9.03 5.69 12.52
N ARG A 85 9.34 4.59 11.82
CA ARG A 85 9.90 3.36 12.42
C ARG A 85 11.37 3.12 12.08
N TYR A 86 11.76 3.46 10.86
CA TYR A 86 13.04 3.19 10.21
C TYR A 86 13.47 4.41 9.36
N PRO A 87 13.80 5.55 9.99
CA PRO A 87 14.08 6.81 9.29
C PRO A 87 15.31 6.75 8.36
N ASP A 88 16.19 5.77 8.52
CA ASP A 88 17.34 5.51 7.65
C ASP A 88 17.01 4.64 6.43
N LYS A 89 15.72 4.30 6.24
CA LYS A 89 15.21 3.44 5.16
C LYS A 89 15.79 2.01 5.17
N ARG A 90 16.35 1.57 6.30
CA ARG A 90 16.77 0.18 6.53
C ARG A 90 15.70 -0.53 7.36
N ILE A 91 15.04 -1.51 6.75
CA ILE A 91 13.97 -2.29 7.38
C ILE A 91 14.52 -3.69 7.65
N PRO A 92 15.05 -3.95 8.86
CA PRO A 92 15.61 -5.26 9.21
C PRO A 92 14.53 -6.33 9.44
N CYS A 93 13.25 -5.99 9.26
CA CYS A 93 12.13 -6.90 9.46
C CYS A 93 12.27 -8.16 8.60
N VAL A 94 12.15 -9.33 9.20
CA VAL A 94 12.23 -10.63 8.50
C VAL A 94 11.12 -10.76 7.46
N LYS A 95 9.92 -10.24 7.78
CA LYS A 95 8.76 -10.22 6.88
C LYS A 95 8.12 -8.84 6.84
N TRP A 96 8.66 -7.97 6.00
CA TRP A 96 8.05 -6.70 5.69
C TRP A 96 7.02 -6.84 4.56
N LYS A 97 5.74 -6.99 4.95
CA LYS A 97 4.65 -7.27 4.03
C LYS A 97 3.96 -5.97 3.58
N ILE A 98 4.05 -5.67 2.29
CA ILE A 98 3.34 -4.52 1.69
C ILE A 98 2.10 -5.03 0.97
N GLN A 99 0.92 -4.56 1.37
CA GLN A 99 -0.36 -4.96 0.80
C GLN A 99 -1.00 -3.81 0.04
N PHE A 100 -1.18 -3.99 -1.27
CA PHE A 100 -1.98 -3.12 -2.12
C PHE A 100 -3.45 -3.52 -1.96
N ALA A 101 -4.07 -3.15 -0.84
CA ALA A 101 -5.36 -3.71 -0.43
C ALA A 101 -6.22 -2.79 0.47
N ARG A 102 -5.88 -1.50 0.63
CA ARG A 102 -6.66 -0.61 1.50
C ARG A 102 -7.86 -0.01 0.78
N MET A 103 -7.65 1.02 -0.04
CA MET A 103 -8.69 1.58 -0.93
C MET A 103 -8.30 1.37 -2.39
N GLY A 104 -9.26 0.85 -3.16
CA GLY A 104 -9.11 0.68 -4.61
C GLY A 104 -8.77 -0.73 -5.05
N GLU A 105 -9.15 -1.05 -6.29
CA GLU A 105 -8.75 -2.27 -7.00
C GLU A 105 -7.40 -2.04 -7.70
N PRO A 106 -6.31 -2.69 -7.25
CA PRO A 106 -4.98 -2.49 -7.80
C PRO A 106 -4.88 -2.74 -9.31
N ALA A 107 -5.65 -3.69 -9.86
CA ALA A 107 -5.61 -4.01 -11.28
C ALA A 107 -6.10 -2.87 -12.19
N PHE A 108 -6.84 -1.89 -11.64
CA PHE A 108 -7.19 -0.66 -12.36
C PHE A 108 -6.09 0.40 -12.37
N ASN A 109 -5.01 0.19 -11.62
CA ASN A 109 -3.90 1.13 -11.52
C ASN A 109 -2.54 0.49 -11.86
N ARG A 110 -2.07 0.73 -13.09
CA ARG A 110 -0.75 0.24 -13.54
C ARG A 110 0.42 0.83 -12.76
N ASP A 111 0.25 1.95 -12.06
CA ASP A 111 1.30 2.52 -11.21
C ASP A 111 1.68 1.59 -10.05
N VAL A 112 0.83 0.63 -9.69
CA VAL A 112 1.20 -0.43 -8.73
C VAL A 112 2.41 -1.22 -9.25
N VAL A 113 2.49 -1.50 -10.54
CA VAL A 113 3.64 -2.18 -11.16
C VAL A 113 4.89 -1.29 -11.08
N THR A 114 4.74 0.01 -11.30
CA THR A 114 5.82 1.00 -11.14
C THR A 114 6.35 1.02 -9.71
N VAL A 115 5.44 1.07 -8.72
CA VAL A 115 5.80 1.04 -7.29
C VAL A 115 6.57 -0.23 -6.97
N LEU A 116 6.07 -1.40 -7.38
CA LEU A 116 6.71 -2.69 -7.11
C LEU A 116 8.18 -2.74 -7.59
N ARG A 117 8.47 -2.17 -8.76
CA ARG A 117 9.85 -2.09 -9.28
C ARG A 117 10.75 -1.13 -8.48
N GLN A 118 10.17 -0.07 -7.92
CA GLN A 118 10.92 0.93 -7.15
C GLN A 118 11.16 0.52 -5.70
N LEU A 119 10.43 -0.47 -5.16
CA LEU A 119 10.56 -0.89 -3.75
C LEU A 119 11.99 -1.33 -3.38
N PRO A 120 12.70 -2.19 -4.14
CA PRO A 120 14.05 -2.64 -3.78
C PRO A 120 15.11 -1.53 -3.89
N GLU A 121 14.90 -0.56 -4.78
CA GLU A 121 15.80 0.59 -4.94
C GLU A 121 15.59 1.63 -3.83
N ARG A 122 14.35 1.75 -3.35
CA ARG A 122 13.96 2.75 -2.35
C ARG A 122 14.27 2.33 -0.91
N TYR A 123 14.21 1.03 -0.62
CA TYR A 123 14.29 0.51 0.74
C TYR A 123 15.30 -0.63 0.85
N SER A 124 16.17 -0.56 1.85
CA SER A 124 17.03 -1.69 2.20
C SER A 124 16.23 -2.64 3.11
N ALA A 125 15.55 -3.61 2.49
CA ALA A 125 14.64 -4.51 3.18
C ALA A 125 14.76 -5.96 2.69
N PRO A 126 15.62 -6.79 3.31
CA PRO A 126 15.79 -8.20 2.93
C PRO A 126 14.49 -9.02 3.02
N GLY A 127 13.60 -8.66 3.95
CA GLY A 127 12.31 -9.31 4.17
C GLY A 127 11.16 -8.74 3.33
N LEU A 128 11.43 -8.01 2.24
CA LEU A 128 10.42 -7.38 1.41
C LEU A 128 9.44 -8.41 0.79
N LEU A 129 8.16 -8.30 1.11
CA LEU A 129 7.10 -9.22 0.70
C LEU A 129 5.87 -8.46 0.17
N PRO A 130 5.89 -7.94 -1.07
CA PRO A 130 4.74 -7.26 -1.64
C PRO A 130 3.62 -8.24 -2.01
N SER A 131 2.37 -7.80 -1.84
CA SER A 131 1.17 -8.59 -2.11
C SER A 131 0.08 -7.71 -2.72
N VAL A 132 -0.43 -8.14 -3.87
CA VAL A 132 -1.52 -7.45 -4.60
C VAL A 132 -2.81 -8.23 -4.38
N SER A 133 -3.83 -7.59 -3.78
CA SER A 133 -5.16 -8.17 -3.57
C SER A 133 -6.11 -7.63 -4.64
N THR A 134 -6.72 -8.52 -5.43
CA THR A 134 -7.53 -8.14 -6.60
C THR A 134 -8.83 -8.92 -6.64
N VAL A 135 -9.91 -8.29 -7.11
CA VAL A 135 -11.17 -8.95 -7.49
C VAL A 135 -11.14 -9.54 -8.91
N GLY A 136 -10.02 -9.41 -9.62
CA GLY A 136 -9.86 -9.93 -10.97
C GLY A 136 -10.76 -9.26 -12.02
N PRO A 137 -10.79 -7.91 -12.12
CA PRO A 137 -11.69 -7.24 -13.05
C PRO A 137 -11.38 -7.58 -14.52
N LYS A 138 -12.45 -7.72 -15.32
CA LYS A 138 -12.34 -7.95 -16.77
C LYS A 138 -11.56 -6.81 -17.45
N GLY A 139 -10.76 -7.14 -18.46
CA GLY A 139 -10.00 -6.17 -19.25
C GLY A 139 -8.62 -5.83 -18.69
N CYS A 140 -8.24 -6.36 -17.51
CA CYS A 140 -6.96 -6.06 -16.88
C CYS A 140 -5.81 -7.03 -17.22
N LYS A 141 -5.89 -7.76 -18.34
CA LYS A 141 -4.87 -8.76 -18.75
C LYS A 141 -3.47 -8.16 -18.81
N LYS A 142 -3.33 -6.93 -19.32
CA LYS A 142 -2.03 -6.25 -19.41
C LYS A 142 -1.39 -6.04 -18.04
N PHE A 143 -2.17 -5.64 -17.04
CA PHE A 143 -1.70 -5.49 -15.66
C PHE A 143 -1.16 -6.81 -15.11
N PHE A 144 -1.92 -7.92 -15.28
CA PHE A 144 -1.49 -9.22 -14.79
C PHE A 144 -0.25 -9.77 -15.50
N ASN A 145 -0.13 -9.54 -16.81
CA ASN A 145 1.08 -9.91 -17.56
C ASN A 145 2.30 -9.14 -17.03
N GLU A 146 2.16 -7.84 -16.76
CA GLU A 146 3.25 -7.02 -16.20
C GLU A 146 3.59 -7.45 -14.76
N LEU A 147 2.59 -7.78 -13.94
CA LEU A 147 2.79 -8.28 -12.59
C LEU A 147 3.59 -9.59 -12.57
N LEU A 148 3.36 -10.48 -13.54
CA LEU A 148 4.12 -11.71 -13.71
C LEU A 148 5.60 -11.44 -14.03
N LEU A 149 5.88 -10.40 -14.82
CA LEU A 149 7.26 -10.00 -15.13
C LEU A 149 7.96 -9.48 -13.87
N VAL A 150 7.32 -8.56 -13.14
CA VAL A 150 7.87 -8.00 -11.91
C VAL A 150 8.15 -9.08 -10.86
N LYS A 151 7.26 -10.08 -10.71
CA LYS A 151 7.50 -11.21 -9.80
C LYS A 151 8.76 -12.02 -10.12
N ARG A 152 9.27 -11.98 -11.35
CA ARG A 152 10.51 -12.66 -11.76
C ARG A 152 11.74 -11.76 -11.61
N GLU A 153 11.53 -10.45 -11.52
CA GLU A 153 12.57 -9.43 -11.33
C GLU A 153 12.90 -9.24 -9.84
N LEU A 154 11.89 -9.38 -8.97
CA LEU A 154 11.98 -9.32 -7.50
C LEU A 154 12.32 -10.69 -6.89
#